data_AF-A0A3C1KXR7-F1
#
_entry.id   AF-A0A3C1KXR7-F1
#
_cell.length_a   1.000
_cell.length_b   1.000
_cell.length_c   1.000
_cell.angle_alpha   90.00
_cell.angle_beta   90.00
_cell.angle_gamma   90.00
#
_symmetry.space_group_name_H-M   'P 1'
#
loop_
_entity.id
_entity.type
_entity.pdbx_description
1 polymer ?
#
loop_
_entity_poly.entity_id
_entity_poly.type
_entity_poly.pdbx_seq_one_letter_code
_entity_poly.pdbx_strand_id
1 'polypeptide(L)'
;MASARLEGEVVVLTADLLRGTIRSGRLYLPPIKGKRRREMTTLAQSYSALIEVMEGVCRDEVVDALRSIELPSRDRIIGLGLQKLLLDRCEFLMPQGPDPRQLRGDLFRLAAKVRASLADDEVMDRQALVRQVSDSHGITTEQLESLLYADLKGTHLLATVPHDTPEQL
;
A
#
# COMPACT_ATOMS: atom_id res chain seq x y z
N MET A 1 -4.10 25.85 -33.17
CA MET A 1 -4.64 24.74 -32.37
C MET A 1 -3.80 24.66 -31.10
N ALA A 2 -4.38 25.11 -29.98
CA ALA A 2 -3.65 25.26 -28.72
C ALA A 2 -3.41 23.88 -28.08
N SER A 3 -2.15 23.48 -28.01
CA SER A 3 -1.69 22.35 -27.21
C SER A 3 -1.73 22.79 -25.75
N ALA A 4 -2.79 22.40 -25.03
CA ALA A 4 -2.81 22.54 -23.58
C ALA A 4 -1.74 21.59 -23.00
N ARG A 5 -0.63 22.15 -22.53
CA ARG A 5 0.30 21.43 -21.67
C ARG A 5 -0.43 21.15 -20.37
N LEU A 6 -0.62 19.87 -20.07
CA LEU A 6 -1.02 19.40 -18.75
C LEU A 6 0.21 19.53 -17.85
N GLU A 7 0.42 20.71 -17.27
CA GLU A 7 1.28 20.86 -16.09
C GLU A 7 0.48 20.33 -14.89
N GLY A 8 0.54 19.01 -14.74
CA GLY A 8 0.00 18.27 -13.62
C GLY A 8 0.86 17.02 -13.47
N GLU A 9 1.11 16.62 -12.24
CA GLU A 9 1.79 15.37 -11.91
C GLU A 9 1.14 14.24 -12.73
N VAL A 10 1.93 13.54 -13.55
CA VAL A 10 1.39 12.54 -14.48
C VAL A 10 0.96 11.32 -13.69
N VAL A 11 -0.31 11.32 -13.26
CA VAL A 11 -0.92 10.15 -12.63
C VAL A 11 -1.22 9.12 -13.73
N VAL A 12 -0.50 8.00 -13.71
CA VAL A 12 -0.63 6.94 -14.73
C VAL A 12 -1.54 5.84 -14.21
N LEU A 13 -2.70 5.66 -14.84
CA LEU A 13 -3.49 4.44 -14.67
C LEU A 13 -2.82 3.28 -15.41
N THR A 14 -2.80 2.10 -14.80
CA THR A 14 -2.34 0.88 -15.45
C THR A 14 -3.38 0.41 -16.48
N ALA A 15 -2.92 -0.26 -17.55
CA ALA A 15 -3.77 -0.60 -18.69
C ALA A 15 -4.95 -1.52 -18.34
N ASP A 16 -4.83 -2.34 -17.30
CA ASP A 16 -5.88 -3.20 -16.75
C ASP A 16 -7.03 -2.41 -16.08
N LEU A 17 -6.76 -1.18 -15.66
CA LEU A 17 -7.76 -0.27 -15.07
C LEU A 17 -8.39 0.66 -16.11
N LEU A 18 -7.98 0.54 -17.37
CA LEU A 18 -8.49 1.36 -18.46
C LEU A 18 -9.86 0.85 -18.92
N ARG A 19 -10.91 1.63 -18.63
CA ARG A 19 -12.22 1.42 -19.24
C ARG A 19 -12.21 1.94 -20.68
N GLY A 20 -11.85 1.09 -21.63
CA GLY A 20 -11.79 1.43 -23.05
C GLY A 20 -12.16 0.27 -23.96
N THR A 21 -12.47 0.58 -25.22
CA THR A 21 -12.66 -0.45 -26.27
C THR A 21 -11.91 -0.03 -27.52
N ILE A 22 -11.33 -1.00 -28.24
CA ILE A 22 -10.75 -0.74 -29.56
C ILE A 22 -11.86 -0.89 -30.60
N ARG A 23 -12.07 0.13 -31.44
CA ARG A 23 -13.03 0.13 -32.55
C ARG A 23 -12.35 0.68 -33.80
N SER A 24 -12.37 -0.09 -34.89
CA SER A 24 -11.77 0.30 -36.17
C SER A 24 -10.31 0.79 -36.03
N GLY A 25 -9.50 0.07 -35.24
CA GLY A 25 -8.10 0.41 -34.99
C GLY A 25 -7.87 1.62 -34.09
N ARG A 26 -8.90 2.15 -33.42
CA ARG A 26 -8.81 3.31 -32.52
C ARG A 26 -9.25 2.96 -31.11
N LEU A 27 -8.54 3.49 -30.12
CA LEU A 27 -8.93 3.39 -28.71
C LEU A 27 -10.07 4.38 -28.41
N TYR A 28 -11.17 3.87 -27.88
CA TYR A 28 -12.31 4.65 -27.43
C TYR A 28 -12.44 4.58 -25.91
N LEU A 29 -12.38 5.74 -25.25
CA LEU A 29 -12.54 5.91 -23.81
C LEU A 29 -13.87 6.61 -23.54
N PRO A 30 -14.95 5.87 -23.16
CA PRO A 30 -16.23 6.49 -22.87
C PRO A 30 -16.12 7.41 -21.65
N PRO A 31 -16.51 8.69 -21.76
CA PRO A 31 -16.44 9.61 -20.64
C PRO A 31 -17.47 9.25 -19.56
N ILE A 32 -17.15 9.57 -18.30
CA ILE A 32 -18.05 9.43 -17.16
C ILE A 32 -18.90 10.70 -17.06
N LYS A 33 -20.22 10.60 -17.31
CA LYS A 33 -21.14 11.76 -17.38
C LYS A 33 -22.47 11.51 -16.69
N GLY A 34 -23.21 12.59 -16.41
CA GLY A 34 -24.60 12.54 -15.92
C GLY A 34 -24.74 11.80 -14.59
N LYS A 35 -25.77 10.93 -14.48
CA LYS A 35 -26.02 10.09 -13.30
C LYS A 35 -24.77 9.32 -12.87
N ARG A 36 -24.05 8.78 -13.86
CA ARG A 36 -22.86 7.98 -13.61
C ARG A 36 -21.73 8.78 -12.96
N ARG A 37 -21.54 10.04 -13.37
CA ARG A 37 -20.56 10.93 -12.71
C ARG A 37 -20.89 11.12 -11.24
N ARG A 38 -22.16 11.40 -10.91
CA ARG A 38 -22.61 11.54 -9.52
C ARG A 38 -22.36 10.29 -8.69
N GLU A 39 -22.69 9.11 -9.23
CA GLU A 39 -22.43 7.83 -8.55
C GLU A 39 -20.94 7.62 -8.26
N MET A 40 -20.05 7.93 -9.22
CA MET A 40 -18.61 7.79 -9.03
C MET A 40 -18.03 8.85 -8.09
N THR A 41 -18.57 10.06 -8.07
CA THR A 41 -18.21 11.08 -7.08
C THR A 41 -18.58 10.65 -5.66
N THR A 42 -19.75 10.05 -5.46
CA THR A 42 -20.12 9.48 -4.14
C THR A 42 -19.17 8.37 -3.73
N LEU A 43 -18.75 7.50 -4.66
CA LEU A 43 -17.76 6.47 -4.38
C LEU A 43 -16.39 7.07 -4.00
N ALA A 44 -15.92 8.06 -4.76
CA ALA A 44 -14.68 8.77 -4.44
C ALA A 44 -14.75 9.41 -3.04
N GLN A 45 -15.89 10.00 -2.67
CA GLN A 45 -16.12 10.55 -1.33
C GLN A 45 -16.00 9.47 -0.24
N SER A 46 -16.55 8.27 -0.47
CA SER A 46 -16.40 7.16 0.47
C SER A 46 -14.95 6.71 0.62
N TYR A 47 -14.18 6.68 -0.47
CA TYR A 47 -12.75 6.36 -0.41
C TYR A 47 -11.94 7.43 0.32
N SER A 48 -12.18 8.71 0.03
CA SER A 48 -11.52 9.84 0.73
C SER A 48 -11.80 9.81 2.23
N ALA A 49 -13.06 9.66 2.63
CA ALA A 49 -13.43 9.60 4.05
C ALA A 49 -12.82 8.39 4.77
N LEU A 50 -12.70 7.25 4.09
CA LEU A 50 -12.07 6.07 4.66
C LEU A 50 -10.56 6.29 4.87
N ILE A 51 -9.85 6.82 3.88
CA ILE A 51 -8.39 6.97 4.00
C ILE A 51 -7.98 8.05 5.01
N GLU A 52 -8.82 9.08 5.22
CA GLU A 52 -8.61 10.14 6.23
C GLU A 52 -8.49 9.58 7.66
N VAL A 53 -9.15 8.46 7.97
CA VAL A 53 -9.09 7.84 9.30
C VAL A 53 -8.02 6.75 9.42
N MET A 54 -7.18 6.56 8.40
CA MET A 54 -6.17 5.50 8.33
C MET A 54 -4.73 6.01 8.45
N GLU A 55 -4.53 7.23 8.95
CA GLU A 55 -3.17 7.74 9.21
C GLU A 55 -2.40 6.80 10.15
N GLY A 56 -1.15 6.50 9.80
CA GLY A 56 -0.30 5.55 10.53
C GLY A 56 -0.60 4.07 10.26
N VAL A 57 -1.60 3.74 9.45
CA VAL A 57 -1.92 2.35 9.05
C VAL A 57 -1.02 1.90 7.89
N CYS A 58 -0.68 0.61 7.84
CA CYS A 58 0.17 0.08 6.79
C CYS A 58 -0.53 0.06 5.41
N ARG A 59 0.25 0.19 4.34
CA ARG A 59 -0.26 0.29 2.96
C ARG A 59 -1.15 -0.89 2.58
N ASP A 60 -0.81 -2.11 2.95
CA ASP A 60 -1.61 -3.29 2.59
C ASP A 60 -2.98 -3.25 3.28
N GLU A 61 -3.04 -2.87 4.56
CA GLU A 61 -4.31 -2.68 5.28
C GLU A 61 -5.15 -1.54 4.69
N VAL A 62 -4.53 -0.43 4.28
CA VAL A 62 -5.23 0.65 3.55
C VAL A 62 -5.84 0.14 2.25
N VAL A 63 -5.07 -0.62 1.47
CA VAL A 63 -5.54 -1.22 0.21
C VAL A 63 -6.70 -2.19 0.47
N ASP A 64 -6.60 -3.03 1.49
CA ASP A 64 -7.64 -3.99 1.83
C ASP A 64 -8.92 -3.30 2.34
N ALA A 65 -8.79 -2.25 3.14
CA ALA A 65 -9.92 -1.45 3.58
C ALA A 65 -10.65 -0.79 2.39
N LEU A 66 -9.92 -0.20 1.44
CA LEU A 66 -10.52 0.35 0.23
C LEU A 66 -11.23 -0.73 -0.61
N ARG A 67 -10.66 -1.94 -0.69
CA ARG A 67 -11.24 -3.08 -1.41
C ARG A 67 -12.46 -3.69 -0.73
N SER A 68 -12.64 -3.46 0.58
CA SER A 68 -13.80 -3.94 1.32
C SER A 68 -15.12 -3.27 0.92
N ILE A 69 -15.05 -2.09 0.27
CA ILE A 69 -16.22 -1.40 -0.27
C ILE A 69 -16.73 -2.18 -1.50
N GLU A 70 -17.84 -2.89 -1.31
CA GLU A 70 -18.46 -3.70 -2.35
C GLU A 70 -18.98 -2.85 -3.51
N LEU A 71 -18.68 -3.28 -4.74
CA LEU A 71 -19.09 -2.60 -5.96
C LEU A 71 -19.81 -3.57 -6.90
N PRO A 72 -20.84 -3.10 -7.62
CA PRO A 72 -21.39 -3.85 -8.75
C PRO A 72 -20.29 -4.18 -9.77
N SER A 73 -20.37 -5.34 -10.43
CA SER A 73 -19.35 -5.78 -11.39
C SER A 73 -19.04 -4.75 -12.48
N ARG A 74 -20.05 -3.98 -12.92
CA ARG A 74 -19.91 -2.93 -13.95
C ARG A 74 -19.13 -1.70 -13.46
N ASP A 75 -18.92 -1.58 -12.14
CA ASP A 75 -18.28 -0.43 -11.47
C ASP A 75 -16.86 -0.78 -11.02
N ARG A 76 -16.55 -2.06 -10.88
CA ARG A 76 -15.28 -2.56 -10.33
C ARG A 76 -14.03 -1.94 -10.96
N ILE A 77 -13.96 -1.85 -12.29
CA ILE A 77 -12.79 -1.27 -12.97
C ILE A 77 -12.61 0.22 -12.61
N ILE A 78 -13.71 0.98 -12.58
CA ILE A 78 -13.64 2.40 -12.21
C ILE A 78 -13.29 2.55 -10.72
N GLY A 79 -13.86 1.73 -9.85
CA GLY A 79 -13.53 1.72 -8.43
C GLY A 79 -12.04 1.46 -8.19
N LEU A 80 -11.46 0.43 -8.82
CA LEU A 80 -10.02 0.16 -8.75
C LEU A 80 -9.19 1.31 -9.32
N GLY A 81 -9.66 1.95 -10.39
CA GLY A 81 -9.04 3.17 -10.93
C GLY A 81 -9.01 4.31 -9.90
N LEU A 82 -10.14 4.61 -9.27
CA LEU A 82 -10.24 5.64 -8.23
C LEU A 82 -9.35 5.32 -7.03
N GLN A 83 -9.33 4.06 -6.56
CA GLN A 83 -8.43 3.62 -5.50
C GLN A 83 -6.97 3.88 -5.88
N LYS A 84 -6.58 3.55 -7.11
CA LYS A 84 -5.22 3.80 -7.59
C LYS A 84 -4.91 5.30 -7.60
N LEU A 85 -5.79 6.12 -8.17
CA LEU A 85 -5.59 7.58 -8.22
C LEU A 85 -5.44 8.16 -6.81
N LEU A 86 -6.25 7.71 -5.86
CA LEU A 86 -6.15 8.13 -4.46
C LEU A 86 -4.82 7.69 -3.83
N LEU A 87 -4.46 6.41 -3.97
CA LEU A 87 -3.24 5.84 -3.39
C LEU A 87 -1.95 6.40 -3.99
N ASP A 88 -1.96 6.81 -5.26
CA ASP A 88 -0.82 7.47 -5.92
C ASP A 88 -0.57 8.86 -5.33
N ARG A 89 -1.61 9.52 -4.81
CA ARG A 89 -1.54 10.86 -4.19
C ARG A 89 -1.28 10.81 -2.68
N CYS A 90 -1.30 9.62 -2.08
CA CYS A 90 -0.93 9.43 -0.67
C CYS A 90 0.60 9.29 -0.52
N GLU A 91 1.12 9.80 0.59
CA GLU A 91 2.50 9.58 0.99
C GLU A 91 2.58 8.39 1.95
N PHE A 92 3.44 7.43 1.63
CA PHE A 92 3.72 6.27 2.48
C PHE A 92 5.19 6.26 2.89
N LEU A 93 5.44 6.24 4.19
CA LEU A 93 6.78 6.28 4.75
C LEU A 93 7.18 4.92 5.32
N MET A 94 8.43 4.55 5.08
CA MET A 94 9.04 3.42 5.78
C MET A 94 9.19 3.78 7.26
N PRO A 95 8.81 2.87 8.19
CA PRO A 95 9.12 3.02 9.61
C PRO A 95 10.62 3.34 9.85
N GLN A 96 10.89 4.29 10.75
CA GLN A 96 12.26 4.66 11.12
C GLN A 96 12.88 3.60 12.03
N GLY A 97 14.16 3.28 11.84
CA GLY A 97 14.89 2.31 12.66
C GLY A 97 16.15 1.76 11.99
N PRO A 98 16.79 0.74 12.60
CA PRO A 98 17.87 -0.01 11.96
C PRO A 98 17.44 -0.62 10.62
N ASP A 99 18.39 -0.85 9.72
CA ASP A 99 18.12 -1.42 8.38
C ASP A 99 17.44 -2.80 8.50
N PRO A 100 16.22 -2.98 7.95
CA PRO A 100 15.52 -4.26 7.95
C PRO A 100 16.34 -5.42 7.39
N ARG A 101 17.18 -5.16 6.38
CA ARG A 101 18.06 -6.20 5.80
C ARG A 101 19.10 -6.66 6.81
N GLN A 102 19.69 -5.74 7.55
CA GLN A 102 20.65 -6.05 8.60
C GLN A 102 19.98 -6.84 9.73
N LEU A 103 18.80 -6.38 10.21
CA LEU A 103 18.03 -7.06 11.25
C LEU A 103 17.70 -8.51 10.88
N ARG A 104 17.20 -8.74 9.65
CA ARG A 104 16.95 -10.11 9.14
C ARG A 104 18.24 -10.93 9.08
N GLY A 105 19.32 -10.34 8.59
CA GLY A 105 20.62 -11.00 8.47
C GLY A 105 21.18 -11.44 9.83
N ASP A 106 21.07 -10.61 10.85
CA ASP A 106 21.53 -10.92 12.20
C ASP A 106 20.67 -12.01 12.84
N LEU A 107 19.34 -11.86 12.77
CA LEU A 107 18.41 -12.85 13.32
C LEU A 107 18.55 -14.22 12.67
N PHE A 108 18.61 -14.28 11.33
CA PHE A 108 18.70 -15.56 10.62
C PHE A 108 20.07 -16.22 10.80
N ARG A 109 21.17 -15.45 10.87
CA ARG A 109 22.49 -16.00 11.19
C ARG A 109 22.54 -16.56 12.61
N LEU A 110 21.98 -15.85 13.58
CA LEU A 110 21.90 -16.33 14.96
C LEU A 110 21.06 -17.60 15.05
N ALA A 111 19.87 -17.61 14.42
CA ALA A 111 18.99 -18.78 14.38
C ALA A 111 19.67 -19.98 13.71
N ALA A 112 20.39 -19.78 12.61
CA ALA A 112 21.13 -20.84 11.93
C ALA A 112 22.26 -21.41 12.81
N LYS A 113 22.99 -20.55 13.53
CA LYS A 113 24.04 -20.97 14.47
C LYS A 113 23.46 -21.80 15.62
N VAL A 114 22.37 -21.33 16.23
CA VAL A 114 21.70 -22.05 17.32
C VAL A 114 21.18 -23.39 16.82
N ARG A 115 20.48 -23.42 15.69
CA ARG A 115 19.96 -24.65 15.10
C ARG A 115 21.05 -25.69 14.83
N ALA A 116 22.24 -25.27 14.38
CA ALA A 116 23.36 -26.18 14.13
C ALA A 116 23.99 -26.76 15.41
N SER A 117 23.76 -26.13 16.57
CA SER A 117 24.28 -26.59 17.86
C SER A 117 23.28 -27.39 18.71
N LEU A 118 22.01 -27.48 18.29
CA LEU A 118 21.00 -28.23 19.02
C LEU A 118 21.21 -29.74 18.88
N ALA A 119 20.98 -30.47 19.96
CA ALA A 119 20.80 -31.92 19.90
C ALA A 119 19.45 -32.30 19.28
N ASP A 120 19.28 -33.56 18.88
CA ASP A 120 18.07 -34.05 18.17
C ASP A 120 16.75 -33.84 18.94
N ASP A 121 16.81 -33.74 20.27
CA ASP A 121 15.67 -33.55 21.18
C ASP A 121 15.51 -32.10 21.67
N GLU A 122 16.41 -31.19 21.31
CA GLU A 122 16.34 -29.80 21.73
C GLU A 122 15.53 -28.93 20.75
N VAL A 123 14.77 -27.99 21.31
CA VAL A 123 13.94 -27.05 20.54
C VAL A 123 14.54 -25.66 20.59
N MET A 124 14.62 -25.01 19.43
CA MET A 124 15.08 -23.63 19.32
C MET A 124 14.08 -22.66 19.97
N ASP A 125 14.53 -21.89 20.97
CA ASP A 125 13.74 -20.83 21.57
C ASP A 125 13.75 -19.56 20.69
N ARG A 126 12.65 -19.32 19.97
CA ARG A 126 12.46 -18.12 19.15
C ARG A 126 12.53 -16.84 19.99
N GLN A 127 11.93 -16.82 21.18
CA GLN A 127 11.86 -15.59 21.98
C GLN A 127 13.23 -15.19 22.52
N ALA A 128 14.09 -16.16 22.84
CA ALA A 128 15.47 -15.90 23.20
C ALA A 128 16.26 -15.27 22.04
N LEU A 129 16.09 -15.80 20.82
CA LEU A 129 16.73 -15.25 19.61
C LEU A 129 16.30 -13.80 19.33
N VAL A 130 15.00 -13.54 19.37
CA VAL A 130 14.43 -12.20 19.12
C VAL A 130 14.94 -11.21 20.17
N ARG A 131 14.93 -11.58 21.46
CA ARG A 131 15.50 -10.75 22.53
C ARG A 131 16.98 -10.45 22.33
N GLN A 132 17.77 -11.47 22.01
CA GLN A 132 19.21 -11.28 21.82
C GLN A 132 19.52 -10.32 20.67
N VAL A 133 18.77 -10.41 19.56
CA VAL A 133 18.95 -9.51 18.42
C VAL A 133 18.45 -8.11 18.76
N SER A 134 17.28 -7.98 19.39
CA SER A 134 16.73 -6.67 19.76
C SER A 134 17.66 -5.92 20.72
N ASP A 135 18.21 -6.63 21.72
CA ASP A 135 19.18 -6.07 22.67
C ASP A 135 20.46 -5.59 21.96
N SER A 136 20.96 -6.36 20.98
CA SER A 136 22.16 -5.98 20.21
C SER A 136 22.00 -4.73 19.35
N HIS A 137 20.75 -4.41 18.99
CA HIS A 137 20.38 -3.23 18.20
C HIS A 137 19.79 -2.09 19.06
N GLY A 138 19.66 -2.29 20.37
CA GLY A 138 19.15 -1.27 21.30
C GLY A 138 17.66 -0.94 21.09
N ILE A 139 16.86 -1.91 20.64
CA ILE A 139 15.42 -1.79 20.38
C ILE A 139 14.63 -2.83 21.17
N THR A 140 13.31 -2.65 21.33
CA THR A 140 12.47 -3.68 21.95
C THR A 140 12.21 -4.87 21.02
N THR A 141 11.71 -5.97 21.58
CA THR A 141 11.31 -7.15 20.80
C THR A 141 10.19 -6.83 19.81
N GLU A 142 9.23 -6.01 20.21
CA GLU A 142 8.10 -5.58 19.37
C GLU A 142 8.59 -4.66 18.23
N GLN A 143 9.56 -3.79 18.52
CA GLN A 143 10.19 -2.95 17.50
C GLN A 143 10.98 -3.80 16.51
N LEU A 144 11.74 -4.79 16.96
CA LEU A 144 12.45 -5.71 16.07
C LEU A 144 11.46 -6.39 15.12
N GLU A 145 10.38 -6.96 15.65
CA GLU A 145 9.38 -7.68 14.85
C GLU A 145 8.70 -6.78 13.81
N SER A 146 8.35 -5.54 14.17
CA SER A 146 7.76 -4.59 13.22
C SER A 146 8.75 -4.08 12.17
N LEU A 147 10.04 -3.98 12.51
CA LEU A 147 11.09 -3.51 11.61
C LEU A 147 11.66 -4.60 10.69
N LEU A 148 11.50 -5.88 11.02
CA LEU A 148 12.06 -7.01 10.24
C LEU A 148 11.72 -6.95 8.76
N TYR A 149 10.57 -6.40 8.39
CA TYR A 149 10.11 -6.28 7.00
C TYR A 149 9.64 -4.88 6.65
N ALA A 150 10.05 -3.86 7.42
CA ALA A 150 9.60 -2.48 7.23
C ALA A 150 9.95 -1.91 5.84
N ASP A 151 10.96 -2.46 5.15
CA ASP A 151 11.36 -2.12 3.78
C ASP A 151 10.43 -2.67 2.69
N LEU A 152 9.45 -3.52 3.04
CA LEU A 152 8.43 -3.95 2.10
C LEU A 152 7.43 -2.83 1.88
N LYS A 153 7.13 -2.52 0.62
CA LYS A 153 6.20 -1.43 0.26
C LYS A 153 4.83 -1.54 0.95
N GLY A 154 4.36 -2.77 1.21
CA GLY A 154 3.10 -3.05 1.89
C GLY A 154 3.07 -2.65 3.37
N THR A 155 4.23 -2.61 4.03
CA THR A 155 4.35 -2.25 5.45
C THR A 155 4.64 -0.77 5.68
N HIS A 156 4.83 0.01 4.62
CA HIS A 156 5.00 1.45 4.75
C HIS A 156 3.71 2.06 5.32
N LEU A 157 3.86 3.02 6.24
CA LEU A 157 2.76 3.65 6.94
C LEU A 157 2.22 4.83 6.15
N LEU A 158 0.90 4.98 6.09
CA LEU A 158 0.26 6.15 5.52
C LEU A 158 0.61 7.39 6.36
N ALA A 159 1.36 8.32 5.76
CA ALA A 159 1.84 9.53 6.42
C ALA A 159 1.08 10.78 5.99
N THR A 160 0.57 10.81 4.76
CA THR A 160 -0.19 11.96 4.27
C THR A 160 -1.29 11.50 3.32
N VAL A 161 -2.47 12.09 3.50
CA VAL A 161 -3.67 11.89 2.68
C VAL A 161 -3.87 13.14 1.83
N PRO A 162 -4.26 13.01 0.54
CA PRO A 162 -4.53 14.18 -0.30
C PRO A 162 -5.76 14.96 0.18
N HIS A 163 -5.71 16.29 0.02
CA HIS A 163 -6.83 17.19 0.32
C HIS A 163 -7.74 17.46 -0.91
N ASP A 164 -7.72 16.58 -1.90
CA ASP A 164 -8.52 16.72 -3.10
C ASP A 164 -10.02 16.58 -2.80
N THR A 165 -10.84 17.35 -3.50
CA THR A 165 -12.28 17.10 -3.49
C THR A 165 -12.59 15.79 -4.24
N PRO A 166 -13.66 15.08 -3.89
CA PRO A 166 -14.09 13.87 -4.60
C PRO A 166 -14.31 14.06 -6.11
N GLU A 167 -14.55 15.29 -6.58
CA GLU A 167 -14.69 15.62 -8.01
C GLU A 167 -13.35 15.80 -8.74
N GLN A 168 -12.25 16.01 -8.01
CA GLN A 168 -10.88 16.11 -8.53
C GLN A 168 -10.19 14.73 -8.65
N LEU A 169 -10.82 13.70 -8.09
CA LEU A 169 -10.49 12.28 -8.29
C LEU A 169 -11.15 11.74 -9.57
#